data_AF-A0A420CVM0-F1
#
_entry.id   AF-A0A420CVM0-F1
#
_cell.length_a   1.000
_cell.length_b   1.000
_cell.length_c   1.000
_cell.angle_alpha   90.00
_cell.angle_beta   90.00
_cell.angle_gamma   90.00
#
_symmetry.space_group_name_H-M   'P 1'
#
loop_
_entity.id
_entity.type
_entity.pdbx_description
1 polymer ?
#
loop_
_entity_poly.entity_id
_entity_poly.type
_entity_poly.pdbx_seq_one_letter_code
_entity_poly.pdbx_strand_id
1 'polypeptide(L)'
;MNVKEMQQLLENESDGNELYDLLIDCGKKYSWTPQEKNQLKNTIVKICDDPNEQARSASIRVLCFYWGMEEFRDKAWEMFSYDKDDDVRSDALISWANTYRKQNKASVMKTLYSILENKNTEVNIRETAYRCIFYVSPLPPENRPNQISDWDHFDENVDWKLIEKLISEAQ
;
A
#
# COMPACT_ATOMS: atom_id res chain seq x y z
N MET A 1 15.71 -7.85 -19.51
CA MET A 1 15.11 -8.55 -18.37
C MET A 1 13.95 -9.38 -18.89
N ASN A 2 14.07 -10.70 -18.83
CA ASN A 2 12.95 -11.62 -19.04
C ASN A 2 12.42 -12.15 -17.70
N VAL A 3 11.26 -12.81 -17.71
CA VAL A 3 10.60 -13.29 -16.47
C VAL A 3 11.45 -14.29 -15.68
N LYS A 4 12.21 -15.16 -16.36
CA LYS A 4 13.06 -16.18 -15.70
C LYS A 4 14.27 -15.54 -15.03
N GLU A 5 14.90 -14.57 -15.69
CA GLU A 5 15.99 -13.77 -15.12
C GLU A 5 15.53 -13.03 -13.87
N MET A 6 14.38 -12.33 -13.94
CA MET A 6 13.83 -11.61 -12.80
C MET A 6 13.49 -12.56 -11.65
N GLN A 7 12.85 -13.70 -11.95
CA GLN A 7 12.54 -14.70 -10.93
C GLN A 7 13.81 -15.21 -10.23
N GLN A 8 14.86 -15.52 -10.99
CA GLN A 8 16.14 -15.98 -10.43
C GLN A 8 16.81 -14.91 -9.57
N LEU A 9 16.74 -13.64 -9.96
CA LEU A 9 17.28 -12.54 -9.14
C LEU A 9 16.52 -12.44 -7.81
N LEU A 10 15.19 -12.46 -7.85
CA LEU A 10 14.36 -12.41 -6.64
C LEU A 10 14.54 -13.62 -5.71
N GLU A 11 14.84 -14.80 -6.25
CA GLU A 11 15.02 -16.03 -5.46
C GLU A 11 16.40 -16.14 -4.81
N ASN A 12 17.42 -15.50 -5.39
CA ASN A 12 18.81 -15.66 -4.95
C ASN A 12 19.39 -14.43 -4.25
N GLU A 13 18.73 -13.27 -4.32
CA GLU A 13 19.16 -12.10 -3.59
C GLU A 13 18.87 -12.24 -2.09
N SER A 14 19.88 -11.96 -1.27
CA SER A 14 19.86 -12.12 0.18
C SER A 14 20.09 -10.80 0.92
N ASP A 15 20.61 -9.79 0.24
CA ASP A 15 20.67 -8.43 0.76
C ASP A 15 19.29 -7.77 0.61
N GLY A 16 18.73 -7.33 1.74
CA GLY A 16 17.38 -6.78 1.77
C GLY A 16 17.21 -5.46 0.99
N ASN A 17 18.25 -4.65 0.89
CA ASN A 17 18.20 -3.38 0.15
C ASN A 17 18.24 -3.65 -1.36
N GLU A 18 19.12 -4.55 -1.80
CA GLU A 18 19.18 -4.96 -3.21
C GLU A 18 17.87 -5.68 -3.60
N LEU A 19 17.32 -6.50 -2.71
CA LEU A 19 16.04 -7.16 -2.92
C LEU A 19 14.89 -6.16 -3.02
N TYR A 20 14.89 -5.10 -2.19
CA TYR A 20 13.96 -3.98 -2.30
C TYR A 20 14.05 -3.34 -3.69
N ASP A 21 15.23 -2.98 -4.16
CA ASP A 21 15.41 -2.31 -5.46
C ASP A 21 14.95 -3.21 -6.62
N LEU A 22 15.28 -4.51 -6.58
CA LEU A 22 14.81 -5.49 -7.55
C LEU A 22 13.28 -5.59 -7.59
N LEU A 23 12.63 -5.62 -6.43
CA LEU A 23 11.17 -5.65 -6.32
C LEU A 23 10.55 -4.36 -6.88
N ILE A 24 11.09 -3.20 -6.54
CA ILE A 24 10.60 -1.91 -7.06
C ILE A 24 10.74 -1.84 -8.58
N ASP A 25 11.87 -2.28 -9.14
CA ASP A 25 12.07 -2.38 -10.58
C ASP A 25 11.09 -3.39 -11.21
N CYS A 26 10.88 -4.54 -10.57
CA CYS A 26 9.90 -5.55 -10.99
C CYS A 26 8.48 -4.97 -11.06
N GLY A 27 8.07 -4.18 -10.09
CA GLY A 27 6.74 -3.58 -10.02
C GLY A 27 6.52 -2.40 -10.98
N LYS A 28 7.51 -1.52 -11.13
CA LYS A 28 7.35 -0.21 -11.80
C LYS A 28 8.01 -0.09 -13.16
N LYS A 29 9.20 -0.68 -13.32
CA LYS A 29 10.08 -0.39 -14.47
C LYS A 29 9.83 -1.36 -15.61
N TYR A 30 9.57 -2.63 -15.29
CA TYR A 30 9.35 -3.67 -16.28
C TYR A 30 7.86 -3.90 -16.54
N SER A 31 7.52 -4.07 -17.83
CA SER A 31 6.16 -4.40 -18.26
C SER A 31 6.03 -5.91 -18.42
N TRP A 32 5.25 -6.52 -17.54
CA TRP A 32 4.98 -7.96 -17.54
C TRP A 32 3.59 -8.27 -18.09
N THR A 33 3.49 -9.32 -18.90
CA THR A 33 2.20 -9.91 -19.28
C THR A 33 1.48 -10.48 -18.06
N PRO A 34 0.14 -10.67 -18.11
CA PRO A 34 -0.59 -11.33 -17.02
C PRO A 34 -0.02 -12.70 -16.64
N GLN A 35 0.45 -13.47 -17.63
CA GLN A 35 1.08 -14.77 -17.42
C GLN A 35 2.40 -14.66 -16.66
N GLU A 36 3.26 -13.69 -17.02
CA GLU A 36 4.53 -13.46 -16.34
C GLU A 36 4.33 -12.93 -14.92
N LYS A 37 3.36 -12.04 -14.69
CA LYS A 37 2.98 -11.60 -13.34
C LYS A 37 2.53 -12.77 -12.48
N ASN A 38 1.73 -13.69 -13.02
CA ASN A 38 1.32 -14.91 -12.32
C ASN A 38 2.48 -15.85 -12.01
N GLN A 39 3.54 -15.86 -12.82
CA GLN A 39 4.76 -16.60 -12.51
C GLN A 39 5.53 -15.95 -11.35
N LEU A 40 5.75 -14.64 -11.42
CA LEU A 40 6.53 -13.89 -10.43
C LEU A 40 5.83 -13.78 -9.07
N LYS A 41 4.49 -13.68 -9.03
CA LYS A 41 3.74 -13.48 -7.78
C LYS A 41 4.01 -14.58 -6.74
N ASN A 42 4.24 -15.82 -7.18
CA ASN A 42 4.50 -16.95 -6.29
C ASN A 42 5.85 -16.85 -5.57
N THR A 43 6.81 -16.16 -6.18
CA THR A 43 8.09 -15.83 -5.54
C THR A 43 7.91 -14.62 -4.63
N ILE A 44 7.27 -13.55 -5.14
CA ILE A 44 7.11 -12.29 -4.42
C ILE A 44 6.29 -12.46 -3.13
N VAL A 45 5.24 -13.29 -3.12
CA VAL A 45 4.42 -13.53 -1.92
C VAL A 45 5.23 -14.13 -0.77
N LYS A 46 6.28 -14.91 -1.05
CA LYS A 46 7.15 -15.47 -0.01
C LYS A 46 8.03 -14.39 0.63
N ILE A 47 8.38 -13.36 -0.15
CA ILE A 47 9.20 -12.23 0.30
C ILE A 47 8.38 -11.30 1.22
N CYS A 48 7.05 -11.39 1.23
CA CYS A 48 6.22 -10.73 2.24
C CYS A 48 6.53 -11.19 3.68
N ASP A 49 7.21 -12.31 3.85
CA ASP A 49 7.63 -12.86 5.15
C ASP A 49 9.16 -12.79 5.35
N ASP A 50 9.87 -12.01 4.52
CA ASP A 50 11.32 -11.86 4.58
C ASP A 50 11.77 -11.20 5.91
N PRO A 51 12.91 -11.62 6.50
CA PRO A 51 13.43 -10.98 7.71
C PRO A 51 13.67 -9.47 7.56
N ASN A 52 13.98 -8.98 6.35
CA ASN A 52 14.22 -7.58 6.07
C ASN A 52 12.91 -6.81 5.81
N GLU A 53 12.73 -5.70 6.52
CA GLU A 53 11.56 -4.84 6.44
C GLU A 53 11.38 -4.18 5.07
N GLN A 54 12.46 -3.78 4.39
CA GLN A 54 12.36 -3.17 3.08
C GLN A 54 11.86 -4.18 2.04
N ALA A 55 12.37 -5.42 2.07
CA ALA A 55 11.91 -6.49 1.21
C ALA A 55 10.41 -6.80 1.42
N ARG A 56 9.96 -6.87 2.68
CA ARG A 56 8.52 -7.01 3.01
C ARG A 56 7.69 -5.86 2.48
N SER A 57 8.11 -4.60 2.70
CA SER A 57 7.42 -3.42 2.16
C SER A 57 7.32 -3.47 0.63
N ALA A 58 8.43 -3.70 -0.07
CA ALA A 58 8.44 -3.68 -1.53
C ALA A 58 7.59 -4.81 -2.14
N SER A 59 7.63 -6.01 -1.57
CA SER A 59 6.88 -7.16 -2.08
C SER A 59 5.37 -6.89 -2.08
N ILE A 60 4.81 -6.36 -0.97
CA ILE A 60 3.38 -6.08 -0.91
C ILE A 60 2.97 -4.91 -1.82
N ARG A 61 3.84 -3.91 -2.00
CA ARG A 61 3.62 -2.83 -2.97
C ARG A 61 3.59 -3.34 -4.40
N VAL A 62 4.47 -4.28 -4.77
CA VAL A 62 4.43 -4.89 -6.11
C VAL A 62 3.09 -5.58 -6.36
N LEU A 63 2.70 -6.47 -5.45
CA LEU A 63 1.48 -7.27 -5.61
C LEU A 63 0.22 -6.41 -5.67
N CYS A 64 0.00 -5.56 -4.67
CA CYS A 64 -1.28 -4.87 -4.50
C CYS A 64 -1.27 -3.43 -5.02
N PHE A 65 -0.16 -2.70 -4.94
CA PHE A 65 -0.11 -1.31 -5.39
C PHE A 65 0.19 -1.18 -6.89
N TYR A 66 1.30 -1.77 -7.36
CA TYR A 66 1.73 -1.64 -8.76
C TYR A 66 0.95 -2.57 -9.70
N TRP A 67 0.68 -3.81 -9.28
CA TRP A 67 -0.04 -4.77 -10.13
C TRP A 67 -1.53 -4.87 -9.83
N GLY A 68 -2.00 -4.31 -8.70
CA GLY A 68 -3.43 -4.28 -8.37
C GLY A 68 -4.04 -5.66 -8.11
N MET A 69 -3.24 -6.63 -7.65
CA MET A 69 -3.71 -8.00 -7.42
C MET A 69 -4.59 -8.09 -6.18
N GLU A 70 -5.89 -8.16 -6.39
CA GLU A 70 -6.91 -8.20 -5.32
C GLU A 70 -6.82 -9.46 -4.46
N GLU A 71 -6.28 -10.57 -4.98
CA GLU A 71 -6.14 -11.84 -4.26
C GLU A 71 -5.19 -11.75 -3.05
N PHE A 72 -4.36 -10.70 -2.96
CA PHE A 72 -3.44 -10.47 -1.84
C PHE A 72 -3.92 -9.41 -0.85
N ARG A 73 -5.20 -8.99 -0.93
CA ARG A 73 -5.81 -8.05 0.03
C ARG A 73 -5.64 -8.50 1.47
N ASP A 74 -5.94 -9.76 1.76
CA ASP A 74 -5.89 -10.28 3.13
C ASP A 74 -4.45 -10.29 3.66
N LYS A 75 -3.46 -10.59 2.80
CA LYS A 75 -2.04 -10.50 3.15
C LYS A 75 -1.62 -9.06 3.44
N ALA A 76 -2.04 -8.10 2.62
CA ALA A 76 -1.77 -6.68 2.88
C ALA A 76 -2.40 -6.22 4.21
N TRP A 77 -3.61 -6.67 4.52
CA TRP A 77 -4.25 -6.37 5.79
C TRP A 77 -3.56 -7.02 6.98
N GLU A 78 -3.14 -8.28 6.85
CA GLU A 78 -2.34 -9.01 7.85
C GLU A 78 -1.04 -8.25 8.17
N MET A 79 -0.29 -7.85 7.15
CA MET A 79 0.96 -7.08 7.32
C MET A 79 0.69 -5.73 7.99
N PHE A 80 -0.34 -4.99 7.58
CA PHE A 80 -0.74 -3.75 8.26
C PHE A 80 -1.06 -3.98 9.76
N SER A 81 -1.73 -5.09 10.07
CA SER A 81 -2.22 -5.37 11.41
C SER A 81 -1.13 -5.87 12.36
N TYR A 82 -0.12 -6.58 11.84
CA TYR A 82 0.79 -7.37 12.68
C TYR A 82 2.28 -7.24 12.35
N ASP A 83 2.67 -6.54 11.29
CA ASP A 83 4.11 -6.30 11.06
C ASP A 83 4.69 -5.47 12.20
N LYS A 84 5.94 -5.74 12.54
CA LYS A 84 6.67 -5.08 13.63
C LYS A 84 7.17 -3.68 13.23
N ASP A 85 7.23 -3.40 11.93
CA ASP A 85 7.79 -2.18 11.38
C ASP A 85 6.68 -1.25 10.86
N ASP A 86 6.67 0.00 11.31
CA ASP A 86 5.60 0.95 11.00
C ASP A 86 5.61 1.42 9.54
N ASP A 87 6.77 1.40 8.87
CA ASP A 87 6.86 1.72 7.45
C ASP A 87 6.29 0.58 6.62
N VAL A 88 6.56 -0.68 6.99
CA VAL A 88 5.90 -1.85 6.38
C VAL A 88 4.39 -1.80 6.60
N ARG A 89 3.94 -1.49 7.82
CA ARG A 89 2.50 -1.35 8.11
C ARG A 89 1.86 -0.25 7.23
N SER A 90 2.53 0.88 7.08
CA SER A 90 2.07 1.99 6.24
C SER A 90 1.97 1.57 4.76
N ASP A 91 3.02 0.98 4.21
CA ASP A 91 3.03 0.50 2.82
C ASP A 91 2.01 -0.61 2.57
N ALA A 92 1.78 -1.48 3.55
CA ALA A 92 0.74 -2.49 3.50
C ALA A 92 -0.67 -1.88 3.50
N LEU A 93 -0.92 -0.82 4.30
CA LEU A 93 -2.19 -0.10 4.29
C LEU A 93 -2.45 0.60 2.94
N ILE A 94 -1.44 1.26 2.38
CA ILE A 94 -1.48 1.84 1.02
C ILE A 94 -1.82 0.77 -0.01
N SER A 95 -1.13 -0.36 0.08
CA SER A 95 -1.28 -1.49 -0.82
C SER A 95 -2.69 -2.08 -0.74
N TRP A 96 -3.20 -2.32 0.47
CA TRP A 96 -4.56 -2.78 0.72
C TRP A 96 -5.60 -1.81 0.14
N ALA A 97 -5.51 -0.52 0.49
CA ALA A 97 -6.46 0.51 0.02
C ALA A 97 -6.44 0.66 -1.50
N ASN A 98 -5.28 0.51 -2.13
CA ASN A 98 -5.14 0.60 -3.58
C ASN A 98 -5.94 -0.47 -4.34
N THR A 99 -6.13 -1.65 -3.75
CA THR A 99 -6.99 -2.67 -4.36
C THR A 99 -8.47 -2.26 -4.42
N TYR A 100 -8.86 -1.22 -3.68
CA TYR A 100 -10.21 -0.62 -3.72
C TYR A 100 -10.22 0.74 -4.44
N ARG A 101 -9.17 1.06 -5.19
CA ARG A 101 -9.01 2.36 -5.85
C ARG A 101 -10.24 2.72 -6.68
N LYS A 102 -10.80 3.91 -6.45
CA LYS A 102 -12.01 4.45 -7.11
C LYS A 102 -13.28 3.62 -6.97
N GLN A 103 -13.33 2.63 -6.09
CA GLN A 103 -14.54 1.83 -5.86
C GLN A 103 -15.53 2.51 -4.90
N ASN A 104 -15.08 3.54 -4.16
CA ASN A 104 -15.90 4.28 -3.19
C ASN A 104 -16.59 3.39 -2.13
N LYS A 105 -15.97 2.27 -1.76
CA LYS A 105 -16.58 1.25 -0.90
C LYS A 105 -16.73 1.75 0.53
N ALA A 106 -17.96 1.85 1.03
CA ALA A 106 -18.29 2.46 2.32
C ALA A 106 -17.61 1.76 3.50
N SER A 107 -17.51 0.43 3.49
CA SER A 107 -16.82 -0.29 4.57
C SER A 107 -15.32 0.03 4.61
N VAL A 108 -14.67 0.13 3.46
CA VAL A 108 -13.24 0.48 3.35
C VAL A 108 -13.01 1.93 3.80
N MET A 109 -13.86 2.85 3.33
CA MET A 109 -13.82 4.26 3.71
C MET A 109 -13.96 4.43 5.23
N LYS A 110 -14.93 3.74 5.86
CA LYS A 110 -15.12 3.76 7.31
C LYS A 110 -13.93 3.18 8.08
N THR A 111 -13.34 2.09 7.60
CA THR A 111 -12.12 1.53 8.20
C THR A 111 -10.97 2.53 8.18
N LEU A 112 -10.71 3.17 7.03
CA LEU A 112 -9.66 4.18 6.91
C LEU A 112 -9.93 5.41 7.80
N TYR A 113 -11.18 5.85 7.89
CA TYR A 113 -11.57 6.93 8.80
C TYR A 113 -11.32 6.57 10.28
N SER A 114 -11.66 5.35 10.68
CA SER A 114 -11.41 4.87 12.05
C SER A 114 -9.91 4.81 12.38
N ILE A 115 -9.06 4.45 11.40
CA ILE A 115 -7.60 4.50 11.57
C ILE A 115 -7.13 5.96 11.74
N LEU A 116 -7.62 6.86 10.89
CA LEU A 116 -7.28 8.29 10.88
C LEU A 116 -7.69 9.00 12.19
N GLU A 117 -8.89 8.74 12.71
CA GLU A 117 -9.40 9.40 13.92
C GLU A 117 -8.75 8.88 15.23
N ASN A 118 -8.24 7.65 15.20
CA ASN A 118 -7.68 7.01 16.39
C ASN A 118 -6.31 7.61 16.76
N LYS A 119 -6.32 8.49 17.77
CA LYS A 119 -5.11 9.17 18.28
C LYS A 119 -4.09 8.24 18.96
N ASN A 120 -4.45 6.99 19.21
CA ASN A 120 -3.49 5.99 19.71
C ASN A 120 -2.72 5.30 18.57
N THR A 121 -3.12 5.52 17.31
CA THR A 121 -2.37 5.05 16.13
C THR A 121 -1.21 6.01 15.85
N GLU A 122 -0.09 5.47 15.36
CA GLU A 122 1.08 6.23 14.96
C GLU A 122 0.74 7.26 13.88
N VAL A 123 1.32 8.46 13.96
CA VAL A 123 0.97 9.60 13.08
C VAL A 123 1.22 9.29 11.60
N ASN A 124 2.29 8.55 11.27
CA ASN A 124 2.58 8.11 9.90
C ASN A 124 1.48 7.19 9.33
N ILE A 125 0.93 6.29 10.14
CA ILE A 125 -0.18 5.41 9.75
C ILE A 125 -1.48 6.20 9.61
N ARG A 126 -1.72 7.17 10.49
CA ARG A 126 -2.87 8.09 10.38
C ARG A 126 -2.80 8.93 9.09
N GLU A 127 -1.63 9.48 8.77
CA GLU A 127 -1.35 10.19 7.50
C GLU A 127 -1.58 9.28 6.30
N THR A 128 -1.11 8.04 6.40
CA THR A 128 -1.33 7.03 5.36
C THR A 128 -2.82 6.76 5.16
N ALA A 129 -3.59 6.60 6.23
CA ALA A 129 -5.04 6.42 6.17
C ALA A 129 -5.74 7.61 5.51
N TYR A 130 -5.35 8.84 5.87
CA TYR A 130 -5.82 10.06 5.23
C TYR A 130 -5.61 10.04 3.71
N ARG A 131 -4.40 9.69 3.25
CA ARG A 131 -4.11 9.56 1.81
C ARG A 131 -4.89 8.43 1.14
N CYS A 132 -5.05 7.31 1.83
CA CYS A 132 -5.77 6.15 1.32
C CYS A 132 -7.25 6.43 1.08
N ILE A 133 -7.88 7.30 1.89
CA ILE A 133 -9.26 7.74 1.66
C ILE A 133 -9.40 8.33 0.25
N PHE A 134 -8.44 9.15 -0.19
CA PHE A 134 -8.46 9.72 -1.54
C PHE A 134 -8.19 8.70 -2.65
N TYR A 135 -7.48 7.60 -2.37
CA TYR A 135 -7.30 6.52 -3.34
C TYR A 135 -8.58 5.74 -3.58
N VAL A 136 -9.33 5.46 -2.51
CA VAL A 136 -10.58 4.70 -2.55
C VAL A 136 -11.74 5.55 -3.07
N SER A 137 -11.75 6.84 -2.73
CA SER A 137 -12.78 7.79 -3.17
C SER A 137 -12.78 8.01 -4.69
N PRO A 138 -13.89 8.49 -5.27
CA PRO A 138 -13.95 8.92 -6.67
C PRO A 138 -13.31 10.31 -6.88
N LEU A 139 -12.79 10.97 -5.83
CA LEU A 139 -12.24 12.32 -5.92
C LEU A 139 -11.03 12.35 -6.85
N PRO A 140 -11.06 13.17 -7.92
CA PRO A 140 -9.99 13.19 -8.90
C PRO A 140 -8.73 13.86 -8.33
N PRO A 141 -7.52 13.48 -8.78
CA PRO A 141 -6.26 13.93 -8.20
C PRO A 141 -6.10 15.45 -8.05
N GLU A 142 -6.59 16.22 -9.01
CA GLU A 142 -6.54 17.69 -9.05
C GLU A 142 -7.35 18.36 -7.93
N ASN A 143 -8.30 17.65 -7.32
CA ASN A 143 -9.14 18.15 -6.24
C ASN A 143 -8.71 17.62 -4.86
N ARG A 144 -7.62 16.86 -4.79
CA ARG A 144 -7.13 16.31 -3.52
C ARG A 144 -6.35 17.38 -2.76
N PRO A 145 -6.49 17.44 -1.43
CA PRO A 145 -5.61 18.26 -0.60
C PRO A 145 -4.14 17.89 -0.82
N ASN A 146 -3.25 18.85 -0.57
CA ASN A 146 -1.82 18.58 -0.54
C ASN A 146 -1.46 17.62 0.59
N GLN A 147 -0.28 16.99 0.48
CA GLN A 147 0.27 16.19 1.56
C GLN A 147 0.48 17.06 2.81
N ILE A 148 0.20 16.49 3.98
CA ILE A 148 0.41 17.15 5.26
C ILE A 148 1.90 17.00 5.61
N SER A 149 2.65 18.10 5.55
CA SER A 149 4.08 18.13 5.85
C SER A 149 4.40 18.52 7.30
N ASP A 150 3.45 19.12 8.01
CA ASP A 150 3.58 19.48 9.42
C ASP A 150 2.97 18.39 10.30
N TRP A 151 3.84 17.52 10.81
CA TRP A 151 3.44 16.31 11.57
C TRP A 151 3.09 16.65 13.02
N ASP A 152 3.65 17.74 13.56
CA ASP A 152 3.37 18.22 14.91
C ASP A 152 1.93 18.77 15.02
N HIS A 153 1.41 19.33 13.92
CA HIS A 153 0.04 19.84 13.82
C HIS A 153 -0.81 19.00 12.84
N PHE A 154 -0.56 17.69 12.74
CA PHE A 154 -1.24 16.82 11.79
C PHE A 154 -2.77 16.96 11.85
N ASP A 155 -3.35 16.91 13.05
CA ASP A 155 -4.81 16.97 13.26
C ASP A 155 -5.44 18.29 12.76
N GLU A 156 -4.69 19.40 12.80
CA GLU A 156 -5.14 20.73 12.36
C GLU A 156 -5.12 20.84 10.83
N ASN A 157 -4.26 20.07 10.17
CA ASN A 157 -4.06 20.07 8.73
C ASN A 157 -4.95 19.05 7.98
N VAL A 158 -5.65 18.17 8.70
CA VAL A 158 -6.63 17.25 8.11
C VAL A 158 -7.89 18.02 7.72
N ASP A 159 -8.31 17.92 6.46
CA ASP A 159 -9.61 18.44 6.00
C ASP A 159 -10.76 17.51 6.44
N TRP A 160 -11.09 17.58 7.73
CA TRP A 160 -12.13 16.74 8.35
C TRP A 160 -13.48 16.87 7.62
N LYS A 161 -13.82 18.07 7.17
CA LYS A 161 -15.08 18.32 6.45
C LYS A 161 -15.12 17.60 5.11
N LEU A 162 -14.04 17.64 4.34
CA LEU A 162 -13.95 16.89 3.08
C LEU A 162 -14.00 15.39 3.35
N ILE A 163 -13.24 14.91 4.33
CA ILE A 163 -13.21 13.49 4.69
C ILE A 163 -14.61 13.00 5.07
N GLU A 164 -15.27 13.64 6.03
CA GLU A 164 -16.61 13.27 6.48
C GLU A 164 -17.63 13.28 5.34
N LYS A 165 -17.55 14.26 4.43
CA LYS A 165 -18.36 14.28 3.22
C LYS A 165 -18.13 13.02 2.37
N LEU A 166 -16.88 12.70 2.05
CA LEU A 166 -16.53 11.52 1.25
C LEU A 166 -16.99 10.21 1.92
N ILE A 167 -16.88 10.10 3.25
CA ILE A 167 -17.39 8.93 3.99
C ILE A 167 -18.93 8.84 3.88
N SER A 168 -19.64 9.95 4.00
CA SER A 168 -21.11 9.99 3.94
C SER A 168 -21.67 9.64 2.56
N GLU A 169 -20.91 9.93 1.50
CA GLU A 169 -21.26 9.68 0.09
C GLU A 169 -20.77 8.31 -0.42
N ALA A 170 -20.13 7.50 0.43
CA ALA A 170 -19.60 6.19 0.06
C ALA A 170 -20.71 5.14 -0.17
N GLN A 171 -20.46 4.19 -1.08
CA GLN A 171 -21.43 3.17 -1.55
C GLN A 171 -21.19 1.78 -0.95
#